data_AF-A0A965LMB7-F1
#
_entry.id   AF-A0A965LMB7-F1
#
_cell.length_a   1.000
_cell.length_b   1.000
_cell.length_c   1.000
_cell.angle_alpha   90.00
_cell.angle_beta   90.00
_cell.angle_gamma   90.00
#
_symmetry.space_group_name_H-M   'P 1'
#
loop_
_entity.id
_entity.type
_entity.pdbx_description
1 polymer ?
#
loop_
_entity_poly.entity_id
_entity_poly.type
_entity_poly.pdbx_seq_one_letter_code
_entity_poly.pdbx_strand_id
1 'polypeptide(L)'
;MDASPRWHSWVASHPVGGLAVTGLVATQIVTYLGYCFKAIGLPTLPWPAYNGALIGGADTWASPLAQYWAGQSMHYVNGIVFTILFGMVARAKLPGSHVIKGILYGVVLAIV
;
A
#
# COMPACT_ATOMS: atom_id res chain seq x y z
N MET A 1 20.79 0.69 4.55
CA MET A 1 20.88 0.94 3.09
C MET A 1 20.59 2.41 2.90
N ASP A 2 21.61 3.22 2.69
CA ASP A 2 21.38 4.65 2.45
C ASP A 2 20.96 4.83 1.00
N ALA A 3 19.80 5.46 0.79
CA ALA A 3 19.40 5.85 -0.55
C ALA A 3 20.40 6.90 -1.09
N SER A 4 20.60 6.90 -2.41
CA SER A 4 21.56 7.83 -3.01
C SER A 4 21.24 9.29 -2.66
N PRO A 5 22.24 10.18 -2.51
CA PRO A 5 22.00 11.61 -2.29
C PRO A 5 21.07 12.24 -3.35
N ARG A 6 21.14 11.73 -4.59
CA ARG A 6 20.25 12.11 -5.69
C ARG A 6 18.77 11.83 -5.37
N TRP A 7 18.46 10.68 -4.78
CA TRP A 7 17.10 10.35 -4.37
C TRP A 7 16.60 11.31 -3.30
N HIS A 8 17.41 11.57 -2.26
CA HIS A 8 17.02 12.51 -1.20
C HIS A 8 16.76 13.91 -1.74
N SER A 9 17.62 14.42 -2.63
CA SER A 9 17.42 15.71 -3.28
C SER A 9 16.14 15.77 -4.13
N TRP A 10 15.83 14.68 -4.86
CA TRP A 10 14.61 14.61 -5.65
C TRP A 10 13.35 14.58 -4.76
N VAL A 11 13.33 13.77 -3.70
CA VAL A 11 12.19 13.73 -2.75
C VAL A 11 12.00 15.07 -2.05
N ALA A 12 13.08 15.75 -1.68
CA ALA A 12 13.00 17.08 -1.05
C ALA A 12 12.34 18.12 -1.97
N SER A 13 12.58 18.04 -3.29
CA SER A 13 11.93 18.92 -4.29
C SER A 13 10.54 18.42 -4.73
N HIS A 14 10.23 17.14 -4.54
CA HIS A 14 8.97 16.51 -4.96
C HIS A 14 8.38 15.64 -3.83
N PRO A 15 7.99 16.23 -2.68
CA PRO A 15 7.61 15.46 -1.50
C PRO A 15 6.43 14.52 -1.74
N VAL A 16 5.39 14.98 -2.47
CA VAL A 16 4.23 14.16 -2.82
C VAL A 16 4.62 13.05 -3.80
N GLY A 17 5.48 13.35 -4.78
CA GLY A 17 5.99 12.35 -5.72
C GLY A 17 6.81 11.25 -5.01
N GLY A 18 7.65 11.63 -4.06
CA GLY A 18 8.40 10.70 -3.20
C GLY A 18 7.49 9.79 -2.37
N LEU A 19 6.43 10.34 -1.78
CA LEU A 19 5.42 9.56 -1.06
C LEU A 19 4.66 8.61 -1.98
N ALA A 20 4.31 9.04 -3.19
CA ALA A 20 3.63 8.19 -4.16
C ALA A 20 4.48 6.99 -4.59
N VAL A 21 5.76 7.22 -4.90
CA VAL A 21 6.71 6.13 -5.22
C VAL A 21 6.89 5.19 -4.02
N THR A 22 6.98 5.74 -2.82
CA THR A 22 7.08 4.94 -1.58
C THR A 22 5.86 4.04 -1.41
N GLY A 23 4.65 4.59 -1.62
CA GLY A 23 3.40 3.83 -1.52
C GLY A 23 3.27 2.75 -2.58
N LEU A 24 3.68 3.04 -3.82
CA LEU A 24 3.73 2.05 -4.90
C LEU A 24 4.61 0.84 -4.52
N VAL A 25 5.85 1.11 -4.09
CA VAL A 25 6.81 0.06 -3.72
C VAL A 25 6.34 -0.71 -2.48
N ALA A 26 5.86 0.00 -1.45
CA ALA A 26 5.33 -0.62 -0.24
C ALA A 26 4.16 -1.57 -0.55
N THR A 27 3.25 -1.16 -1.45
CA THR A 27 2.12 -1.99 -1.88
C THR A 27 2.58 -3.26 -2.58
N GLN A 28 3.57 -3.16 -3.48
CA GLN A 28 4.11 -4.33 -4.17
C GLN A 28 4.74 -5.32 -3.18
N ILE A 29 5.48 -4.83 -2.19
CA ILE A 29 6.09 -5.64 -1.13
C ILE A 29 5.02 -6.36 -0.32
N VAL A 30 3.99 -5.64 0.13
CA VAL A 30 2.88 -6.22 0.91
C VAL A 30 2.07 -7.21 0.10
N THR A 31 1.89 -6.98 -1.21
CA THR A 31 1.24 -7.92 -2.11
C THR A 31 1.99 -9.25 -2.14
N TYR A 32 3.30 -9.20 -2.40
CA TYR A 32 4.13 -10.41 -2.40
C TYR A 32 4.15 -11.10 -1.04
N LEU A 33 4.28 -10.33 0.05
CA LEU A 33 4.27 -10.88 1.40
C LEU A 33 2.96 -11.63 1.70
N GLY A 34 1.81 -11.07 1.31
CA GLY A 34 0.50 -11.71 1.45
C GLY A 34 0.36 -13.01 0.66
N TYR A 35 1.09 -13.17 -0.45
CA TYR A 35 1.16 -14.44 -1.18
C TYR A 35 2.06 -15.46 -0.49
N CYS A 36 3.14 -14.99 0.15
CA CYS A 36 4.07 -15.83 0.92
C CYS A 36 3.50 -16.33 2.26
N PHE A 37 2.40 -15.77 2.77
CA PHE A 37 1.78 -16.20 4.03
C PHE A 37 1.48 -17.71 4.10
N LYS A 38 1.13 -18.30 2.95
CA LYS A 38 0.90 -19.75 2.84
C LYS A 38 2.14 -20.57 3.23
N ALA A 39 3.34 -20.05 2.99
CA ALA A 39 4.59 -20.74 3.34
C ALA A 39 4.81 -20.87 4.87
N ILE A 40 4.12 -20.07 5.67
CA ILE A 40 4.20 -20.08 7.14
C ILE A 40 2.88 -20.52 7.80
N GLY A 41 1.98 -21.18 7.04
CA GLY A 41 0.72 -21.72 7.56
C GLY A 41 -0.41 -20.70 7.70
N LEU A 42 -0.24 -19.47 7.22
CA LEU A 42 -1.30 -18.46 7.19
C LEU A 42 -2.06 -18.48 5.84
N PRO A 43 -3.32 -18.00 5.78
CA PRO A 43 -4.04 -17.86 4.52
C PRO A 43 -3.32 -16.91 3.55
N THR A 44 -3.34 -17.22 2.26
CA THR A 44 -2.99 -16.26 1.22
C THR A 44 -3.90 -15.04 1.31
N LEU A 45 -3.35 -13.85 1.11
CA LEU A 45 -4.13 -12.60 1.07
C LEU A 45 -4.30 -12.15 -0.39
N PRO A 46 -5.44 -12.46 -1.05
CA PRO A 46 -5.67 -12.17 -2.45
C PRO A 46 -6.16 -10.73 -2.65
N TRP A 47 -5.34 -9.74 -2.28
CA TRP A 47 -5.73 -8.32 -2.30
C TRP A 47 -6.40 -7.87 -3.60
N PRO A 48 -5.90 -8.25 -4.80
CA PRO A 48 -6.52 -7.81 -6.05
C PRO A 48 -7.93 -8.38 -6.24
N ALA A 49 -8.12 -9.67 -5.95
CA ALA A 49 -9.43 -10.31 -6.07
C ALA A 49 -10.43 -9.72 -5.06
N TYR A 50 -9.99 -9.50 -3.81
CA TYR A 50 -10.82 -8.91 -2.77
C TYR A 50 -11.24 -7.47 -3.12
N ASN A 51 -10.30 -6.62 -3.53
CA ASN A 51 -10.64 -5.25 -3.96
C ASN A 51 -11.52 -5.24 -5.22
N GLY A 52 -11.30 -6.17 -6.16
CA GLY A 52 -12.14 -6.31 -7.36
C GLY A 52 -13.59 -6.64 -7.00
N ALA A 53 -13.79 -7.56 -6.06
CA ALA A 53 -15.12 -7.92 -5.56
C ALA A 53 -15.79 -6.77 -4.79
N LEU A 54 -15.04 -6.00 -4.01
CA LEU A 54 -15.56 -4.81 -3.31
C LEU A 54 -16.07 -3.75 -4.28
N ILE A 55 -15.33 -3.48 -5.36
CA ILE A 55 -15.68 -2.43 -6.33
C ILE A 55 -16.76 -2.91 -7.30
N GLY A 56 -16.65 -4.15 -7.78
CA GLY A 56 -17.55 -4.73 -8.77
C GLY A 56 -18.83 -5.31 -8.17
N GLY A 57 -18.96 -5.40 -6.85
CA GLY A 57 -20.09 -6.07 -6.21
C GLY A 57 -20.04 -7.58 -6.43
N ALA A 58 -19.30 -8.26 -5.54
CA ALA A 58 -19.26 -9.71 -5.29
C ALA A 58 -19.95 -10.58 -6.36
N ASP A 59 -19.35 -10.66 -7.55
CA ASP A 59 -19.65 -11.63 -8.62
C ASP A 59 -20.60 -11.16 -9.76
N THR A 60 -21.10 -9.92 -9.76
CA THR A 60 -22.06 -9.45 -10.79
C THR A 60 -21.48 -8.55 -11.88
N TRP A 61 -20.25 -8.07 -11.72
CA TRP A 61 -19.67 -7.07 -12.63
C TRP A 61 -18.43 -7.58 -13.37
N ALA A 62 -18.48 -7.52 -14.71
CA ALA A 62 -17.37 -7.84 -15.61
C ALA A 62 -16.80 -9.27 -15.50
N SER A 63 -15.84 -9.60 -16.36
CA SER A 63 -15.15 -10.89 -16.33
C SER A 63 -14.20 -11.01 -15.13
N PRO A 64 -13.88 -12.22 -14.65
CA PRO A 64 -12.93 -12.41 -13.55
C PRO A 64 -11.57 -11.73 -13.78
N LEU A 65 -11.09 -11.70 -15.03
CA LEU A 65 -9.85 -11.01 -15.38
C LEU A 65 -9.97 -9.49 -15.24
N ALA A 66 -11.10 -8.92 -15.68
CA ALA A 66 -11.36 -7.49 -15.52
C ALA A 66 -11.49 -7.10 -14.04
N GLN A 67 -12.16 -7.91 -13.24
CA GLN A 67 -12.26 -7.72 -11.78
C GLN A 67 -10.88 -7.77 -11.11
N TYR A 68 -10.03 -8.74 -11.49
CA TYR A 68 -8.66 -8.84 -10.97
C TYR A 68 -7.86 -7.57 -11.25
N TRP A 69 -7.87 -7.08 -12.49
CA TRP A 69 -7.11 -5.87 -12.84
C TRP A 69 -7.68 -4.61 -12.21
N ALA A 70 -9.01 -4.47 -12.15
CA ALA A 70 -9.64 -3.35 -11.45
C ALA A 70 -9.26 -3.33 -9.96
N GLY A 71 -9.32 -4.49 -9.31
CA GLY A 71 -8.91 -4.64 -7.91
C GLY A 71 -7.40 -4.46 -7.70
N GLN A 72 -6.57 -4.92 -8.62
CA GLN A 72 -5.11 -4.68 -8.60
C GLN A 72 -4.80 -3.19 -8.69
N SER A 73 -5.43 -2.49 -9.64
CA SER A 73 -5.29 -1.04 -9.80
C SER A 73 -5.73 -0.33 -8.52
N MET A 74 -6.87 -0.72 -7.95
CA MET A 74 -7.33 -0.10 -6.71
C MET A 74 -6.42 -0.38 -5.52
N HIS A 75 -5.86 -1.58 -5.42
CA HIS A 75 -4.90 -1.90 -4.37
C HIS A 75 -3.69 -0.96 -4.41
N TYR A 76 -3.16 -0.67 -5.60
CA TYR A 76 -2.07 0.29 -5.80
C TYR A 76 -2.47 1.73 -5.53
N VAL A 77 -3.64 2.16 -6.01
CA VAL A 77 -4.17 3.51 -5.73
C VAL A 77 -4.31 3.70 -4.23
N ASN A 78 -4.91 2.75 -3.51
CA ASN A 78 -5.07 2.80 -2.07
C ASN A 78 -3.73 2.92 -1.36
N GLY A 79 -2.74 2.09 -1.70
CA GLY A 79 -1.43 2.16 -1.08
C GLY A 79 -0.70 3.48 -1.35
N ILE A 80 -0.83 4.06 -2.54
CA ILE A 80 -0.30 5.39 -2.88
C ILE A 80 -1.00 6.47 -2.03
N VAL A 81 -2.33 6.51 -2.06
CA VAL A 81 -3.14 7.52 -1.37
C VAL A 81 -2.91 7.46 0.13
N PHE A 82 -2.94 6.27 0.74
CA PHE A 82 -2.72 6.13 2.18
C PHE A 82 -1.28 6.48 2.59
N THR A 83 -0.29 6.24 1.75
CA THR A 83 1.09 6.67 2.02
C THR A 83 1.24 8.19 1.95
N ILE A 84 0.56 8.85 1.01
CA ILE A 84 0.51 10.32 0.95
C ILE A 84 -0.15 10.88 2.22
N LEU A 85 -1.30 10.32 2.63
CA LEU A 85 -1.99 10.70 3.87
C LEU A 85 -1.10 10.49 5.11
N PHE A 86 -0.35 9.39 5.16
CA PHE A 86 0.65 9.19 6.20
C PHE A 86 1.68 10.31 6.22
N GLY A 87 2.36 10.54 5.09
CA GLY A 87 3.48 11.48 5.01
C GLY A 87 3.07 12.92 5.29
N MET A 88 1.89 13.33 4.81
CA MET A 88 1.42 14.71 4.92
C MET A 88 0.65 15.00 6.20
N VAL A 89 -0.09 14.02 6.75
CA VAL A 89 -1.02 14.26 7.86
C VAL A 89 -0.63 13.50 9.12
N ALA A 90 -0.49 12.18 9.04
CA ALA A 90 -0.36 11.33 10.24
C ALA A 90 1.05 11.33 10.84
N ARG A 91 2.10 11.39 10.01
CA ARG A 91 3.51 11.20 10.42
C ARG A 91 3.94 12.17 11.51
N ALA A 92 3.48 13.43 11.47
CA ALA A 92 3.82 14.44 12.47
C ALA A 92 3.13 14.20 13.82
N LYS A 93 1.97 13.53 13.81
CA LYS A 93 1.12 13.31 14.99
C LYS A 93 1.45 12.01 15.73
N LEU A 94 2.03 11.03 15.03
CA LEU A 94 2.39 9.73 15.61
C LEU A 94 3.71 9.80 16.39
N PRO A 95 3.81 9.12 17.55
CA PRO A 95 5.04 9.08 18.35
C PRO A 95 6.09 8.11 17.78
N GLY A 96 7.34 8.24 18.26
CA GLY A 96 8.41 7.28 17.97
C GLY A 96 9.24 7.57 16.71
N SER A 97 10.08 6.59 16.34
CA SER A 97 10.94 6.65 15.14
C SER A 97 10.11 6.51 13.85
N HIS A 98 10.73 6.78 12.69
CA HIS A 98 10.03 6.68 11.40
C HIS A 98 9.43 5.30 11.13
N VAL A 99 10.13 4.24 11.52
CA VAL A 99 9.65 2.86 11.39
C VAL A 99 8.45 2.62 12.30
N ILE A 100 8.53 3.03 13.58
CA ILE A 100 7.44 2.88 14.54
C ILE A 100 6.18 3.61 14.05
N LYS A 101 6.32 4.84 13.56
CA LYS A 101 5.20 5.61 12.99
C LYS A 101 4.55 4.89 11.81
N GLY A 102 5.35 4.30 10.91
CA GLY A 102 4.85 3.51 9.79
C GLY A 102 4.08 2.27 10.24
N ILE A 103 4.58 1.55 11.25
CA ILE A 103 3.91 0.38 11.83
C ILE A 103 2.58 0.80 12.48
N LEU A 104 2.58 1.84 13.31
CA LEU A 104 1.35 2.34 13.96
C LEU A 104 0.29 2.72 12.94
N TYR A 105 0.69 3.43 11.89
CA TYR A 105 -0.24 3.81 10.82
C TYR A 105 -0.75 2.59 10.03
N GLY A 106 0.11 1.62 9.76
CA GLY A 106 -0.29 0.36 9.13
C GLY A 106 -1.30 -0.43 9.97
N VAL A 107 -1.14 -0.45 11.30
CA VAL A 107 -2.11 -1.07 12.22
C VAL A 107 -3.44 -0.33 12.18
N VAL A 108 -3.43 1.01 12.16
CA VAL A 108 -4.67 1.80 12.00
C VAL A 108 -5.38 1.41 10.72
N LEU A 109 -4.69 1.43 9.57
CA LEU A 109 -5.25 1.04 8.28
C LEU A 109 -5.78 -0.40 8.22
N ALA A 110 -5.25 -1.31 9.05
CA ALA A 110 -5.72 -2.69 9.10
C ALA A 110 -7.03 -2.85 9.88
N ILE A 111 -7.41 -1.86 10.70
CA ILE A 111 -8.60 -1.89 11.56
C ILE A 111 -9.78 -1.15 10.90
N VAL A 112 -9.51 -0.06 10.16
CA VAL A 112 -10.54 0.74 9.47
C VAL A 112 -10.83 0.16 8.09
#